data_AF-A0A4Q4XBR9-F1
#
_entry.id   AF-A0A4Q4XBR9-F1
#
_cell.length_a   1.000
_cell.length_b   1.000
_cell.length_c   1.000
_cell.angle_alpha   90.00
_cell.angle_beta   90.00
_cell.angle_gamma   90.00
#
_symmetry.space_group_name_H-M   'P 1'
#
loop_
_entity.id
_entity.type
_entity.pdbx_description
1 polymer ?
#
loop_
_entity_poly.entity_id
_entity_poly.type
_entity_poly.pdbx_seq_one_letter_code
_entity_poly.pdbx_strand_id
1 'polypeptide(L)'
;MKTPEARTADGFELQFGTNHLSHFLLFYLLRDLLLASTTPRFASRVVSVSSAAYRYSPVSKELEGKGGLYLEGACVAGPVPPDGDLIE
;
A
#
# COMPACT_ATOMS: atom_id res chain seq x y z
N MET A 1 -15.97 6.74 -6.61
CA MET A 1 -15.81 7.25 -8.00
C MET A 1 -16.67 6.37 -8.90
N LYS A 2 -17.29 6.90 -9.95
CA LYS A 2 -18.07 6.09 -10.91
C LYS A 2 -17.39 6.15 -12.28
N THR A 3 -16.16 5.64 -12.35
CA THR A 3 -15.41 5.54 -13.60
C THR A 3 -15.91 4.32 -14.37
N PRO A 4 -16.14 4.41 -15.70
CA PRO A 4 -16.40 3.24 -16.54
C PRO A 4 -15.33 2.16 -16.36
N GLU A 5 -15.71 0.89 -16.54
CA GLU A 5 -14.75 -0.22 -16.51
C GLU A 5 -13.76 -0.06 -17.67
N ALA A 6 -12.48 -0.19 -17.33
CA ALA A 6 -11.37 -0.06 -18.23
C ALA A 6 -10.11 -0.61 -17.54
N ARG A 7 -9.04 -0.75 -18.31
CA ARG A 7 -7.73 -1.20 -17.83
C ARG A 7 -6.61 -0.23 -18.16
N THR A 8 -5.56 -0.22 -17.36
CA THR A 8 -4.31 0.48 -17.66
C THR A 8 -3.57 -0.21 -18.81
N ALA A 9 -2.54 0.45 -19.35
CA ALA A 9 -1.67 -0.14 -20.38
C ALA A 9 -1.00 -1.46 -19.91
N ASP A 10 -0.73 -1.58 -18.61
CA ASP A 10 -0.15 -2.76 -17.97
C ASP A 10 -1.19 -3.84 -17.61
N GLY A 11 -2.47 -3.63 -17.95
CA GLY A 11 -3.54 -4.61 -17.79
C GLY A 11 -4.25 -4.64 -16.43
N PHE A 12 -3.96 -3.69 -15.52
CA PHE A 12 -4.65 -3.56 -14.24
C PHE A 12 -6.01 -2.88 -14.38
N GLU A 13 -6.95 -3.17 -13.48
CA GLU A 13 -8.21 -2.40 -13.39
C GLU A 13 -7.90 -0.91 -13.19
N LEU A 14 -8.59 -0.04 -13.95
CA LEU A 14 -8.21 1.36 -14.09
C LEU A 14 -8.16 2.12 -12.76
N GLN A 15 -9.16 1.96 -11.89
CA GLN A 15 -9.19 2.67 -10.61
C GLN A 15 -8.11 2.15 -9.65
N PHE A 16 -7.88 0.84 -9.60
CA PHE A 16 -6.84 0.23 -8.78
C PHE A 16 -5.43 0.61 -9.26
N GLY A 17 -5.19 0.51 -10.56
CA GLY A 17 -3.93 0.92 -11.18
C GLY A 17 -3.63 2.40 -10.94
N THR A 18 -4.63 3.27 -11.12
CA THR A 18 -4.46 4.73 -11.01
C THR A 18 -4.40 5.21 -9.56
N ASN A 19 -5.28 4.71 -8.67
CA ASN A 19 -5.40 5.26 -7.32
C ASN A 19 -4.53 4.53 -6.28
N HIS A 20 -4.00 3.35 -6.61
CA HIS A 20 -3.20 2.56 -5.67
C HIS A 20 -1.81 2.20 -6.21
N LEU A 21 -1.74 1.40 -7.28
CA LEU A 21 -0.45 0.87 -7.77
C LEU A 21 0.49 1.98 -8.24
N SER A 22 -0.03 2.98 -8.96
CA SER A 22 0.78 4.11 -9.44
C SER A 22 1.39 4.92 -8.28
N HIS A 23 0.62 5.15 -7.20
CA HIS A 23 1.06 5.92 -6.04
C HIS A 23 2.09 5.14 -5.23
N PHE A 24 1.87 3.83 -5.07
CA PHE A 24 2.85 2.94 -4.44
C PHE A 24 4.19 2.97 -5.19
N LEU A 25 4.15 2.77 -6.52
CA LEU A 25 5.35 2.78 -7.34
C LEU A 25 6.05 4.14 -7.32
N LEU A 26 5.29 5.24 -7.44
CA LEU A 26 5.83 6.59 -7.36
C LEU A 26 6.55 6.84 -6.03
N PHE A 27 5.92 6.47 -4.91
CA PHE A 27 6.54 6.58 -3.60
C PHE A 27 7.82 5.73 -3.52
N TYR A 28 7.76 4.47 -3.99
CA TYR A 28 8.91 3.57 -3.96
C TYR A 28 10.10 4.13 -4.72
N LEU A 29 9.87 4.67 -5.92
CA LEU A 29 10.91 5.29 -6.75
C LEU A 29 11.47 6.57 -6.13
N LEU A 30 10.67 7.34 -5.40
CA LEU A 30 11.09 8.58 -4.74
C LEU A 30 11.64 8.37 -3.33
N ARG A 31 11.48 7.19 -2.73
CA ARG A 31 11.79 6.91 -1.32
C ARG A 31 13.19 7.38 -0.93
N ASP A 32 14.20 6.99 -1.69
CA ASP A 32 15.59 7.26 -1.35
C ASP A 32 15.91 8.77 -1.46
N LEU A 33 15.32 9.47 -2.42
CA LEU A 33 15.42 10.93 -2.55
C LEU A 33 14.69 11.66 -1.42
N LEU A 34 13.53 11.17 -1.00
CA LEU A 34 12.76 11.74 0.12
C LEU A 34 13.52 11.59 1.44
N LEU A 35 14.18 10.46 1.66
CA LEU A 35 15.05 10.25 2.82
C LEU A 35 16.28 11.15 2.76
N ALA A 36 16.95 11.23 1.61
CA ALA A 36 18.14 12.07 1.43
C ALA A 36 17.86 13.58 1.58
N SER A 37 16.64 14.03 1.26
CA SER A 37 16.23 15.44 1.40
C SER A 37 15.84 15.84 2.82
N THR A 38 15.79 14.89 3.76
CA THR A 38 15.47 15.18 5.16
C THR A 38 16.68 15.78 5.89
N THR A 39 16.45 16.82 6.68
CA THR A 39 17.46 17.48 7.52
C THR A 39 16.95 17.66 8.95
N PRO A 40 17.80 17.95 9.96
CA PRO A 40 17.32 18.20 11.33
C PRO A 40 16.30 19.33 11.46
N ARG A 41 16.24 20.25 10.48
CA ARG A 41 15.30 21.38 10.47
C ARG A 41 14.12 21.19 9.50
N PHE A 42 14.11 20.12 8.71
CA PHE A 42 13.08 19.85 7.71
C PHE A 42 12.88 18.35 7.51
N ALA A 43 11.70 17.85 7.88
CA ALA A 43 11.30 16.48 7.63
C ALA A 43 10.54 16.37 6.30
N SER A 44 11.06 15.56 5.38
CA SER A 44 10.33 15.20 4.17
C SER A 44 9.08 14.38 4.54
N ARG A 45 7.96 14.64 3.86
CA ARG A 45 6.66 14.02 4.18
C ARG A 45 5.95 13.60 2.92
N VAL A 46 5.29 12.44 3.01
CA VAL A 46 4.41 11.91 1.97
C VAL A 46 3.01 11.85 2.54
N VAL A 47 2.05 12.45 1.86
CA VAL A 47 0.64 12.47 2.26
C VAL A 47 -0.16 11.80 1.17
N SER A 48 -0.82 10.68 1.51
CA SER A 48 -1.73 9.98 0.61
C SER A 48 -3.15 10.49 0.84
N VAL A 49 -3.76 11.03 -0.22
CA VAL A 49 -5.13 11.56 -0.15
C VAL A 49 -6.11 10.44 -0.48
N SER A 50 -7.06 10.22 0.42
CA SER A 50 -8.13 9.24 0.26
C SER A 50 -9.51 9.90 0.27
N SER A 51 -10.55 9.10 0.10
CA SER A 51 -11.95 9.52 0.17
C SER A 51 -12.64 8.93 1.39
N ALA A 52 -13.61 9.65 1.95
CA ALA A 52 -14.51 9.11 2.97
C ALA A 52 -15.24 7.84 2.51
N ALA A 53 -15.36 7.63 1.19
CA ALA A 53 -15.96 6.44 0.61
C ALA A 53 -15.25 5.13 0.99
N TYR A 54 -13.98 5.16 1.44
CA TYR A 54 -13.30 3.95 1.91
C TYR A 54 -14.06 3.27 3.05
N ARG A 55 -14.83 4.03 3.85
CA ARG A 55 -15.65 3.51 4.96
C ARG A 55 -16.79 2.61 4.50
N TYR A 56 -17.19 2.68 3.23
CA TYR A 56 -18.22 1.84 2.65
C TYR A 56 -17.64 0.58 1.99
N SER A 57 -16.31 0.40 1.99
CA SER A 57 -15.68 -0.84 1.55
C SER A 57 -15.96 -1.94 2.59
N PRO A 58 -16.46 -3.12 2.19
CA PRO A 58 -16.66 -4.25 3.09
C PRO A 58 -15.31 -4.92 3.39
N VAL A 59 -14.40 -4.20 4.04
CA VAL A 59 -13.38 -4.85 4.86
C VAL A 59 -14.14 -5.31 6.09
N SER A 60 -14.18 -6.62 6.34
CA SER A 60 -14.85 -7.14 7.53
C SER A 60 -14.31 -6.42 8.79
N LYS A 61 -15.12 -6.27 9.84
CA LYS A 61 -14.67 -5.62 11.08
C LYS A 61 -13.38 -6.25 11.63
N GLU A 62 -13.16 -7.54 11.37
CA GLU A 62 -11.96 -8.25 11.79
C GLU A 62 -10.68 -7.82 11.03
N LEU A 63 -10.82 -7.12 9.90
CA LEU A 63 -9.74 -6.68 9.01
C LEU A 63 -9.43 -5.17 9.12
N GLU A 64 -10.16 -4.43 9.96
CA GLU A 64 -9.89 -3.02 10.23
C GLU A 64 -8.50 -2.87 10.88
N GLY A 65 -7.59 -2.14 10.23
CA GLY A 65 -6.21 -1.95 10.68
C GLY A 65 -5.22 -3.07 10.32
N LYS A 66 -5.62 -4.12 9.60
CA LYS A 66 -4.76 -5.28 9.29
C LYS A 66 -4.17 -5.33 7.87
N GLY A 67 -4.45 -4.34 7.03
CA GLY A 67 -4.02 -4.33 5.62
C GLY A 67 -4.85 -5.29 4.76
N GLY A 68 -5.21 -4.87 3.55
CA GLY A 68 -6.08 -5.63 2.66
C GLY A 68 -5.47 -6.96 2.22
N LEU A 69 -6.32 -8.00 2.16
CA LEU A 69 -6.04 -9.30 1.55
C LEU A 69 -5.75 -9.12 0.05
N TYR A 70 -4.50 -8.82 -0.29
CA TYR A 70 -3.96 -8.93 -1.66
C TYR A 70 -3.11 -10.18 -1.86
N LEU A 71 -3.14 -11.13 -0.91
CA LEU A 71 -2.27 -12.29 -0.93
C LEU A 71 -3.12 -13.57 -0.92
N GLU A 72 -3.71 -13.92 -2.06
CA GLU A 72 -4.00 -15.32 -2.35
C GLU A 72 -2.65 -16.06 -2.37
N GLY A 73 -2.27 -16.63 -1.21
CA GLY A 73 -1.04 -17.41 -1.06
C GLY A 73 -0.14 -17.08 0.14
N ALA A 74 -0.42 -16.05 0.93
CA ALA A 74 0.36 -15.80 2.15
C ALA A 74 -0.21 -16.56 3.35
N CYS A 75 0.58 -17.46 3.93
CA CYS A 75 0.29 -18.02 5.24
C CYS A 75 0.57 -16.97 6.34
N VAL A 76 -0.23 -17.02 7.41
CA VAL A 76 0.02 -16.21 8.61
C VAL A 76 1.35 -16.67 9.21
N ALA A 77 2.36 -15.79 9.21
CA ALA A 77 3.63 -16.10 9.84
C ALA A 77 3.42 -16.28 11.35
N GLY A 78 3.94 -17.39 11.89
CA GLY A 78 4.00 -17.61 13.33
C GLY A 78 4.93 -16.58 14.00
N PRO A 79 4.86 -16.44 15.34
CA PRO A 79 5.75 -15.56 16.07
C PRO A 79 7.22 -15.93 15.80
N VAL A 80 8.05 -14.92 15.52
CA VAL A 80 9.48 -15.09 15.25
C VAL A 80 10.16 -15.71 16.47
N PRO A 81 10.91 -16.82 16.32
CA PRO A 81 11.68 -17.39 17.41
C PRO A 81 12.66 -16.36 17.98
N PRO A 82 12.97 -16.39 19.29
CA PRO A 82 13.82 -15.39 19.93
C PRO A 82 15.23 -15.28 19.32
N ASP A 83 15.64 -16.28 18.55
CA ASP A 83 17.00 -16.46 18.05
C ASP A 83 17.18 -15.94 16.62
N GLY A 84 16.12 -15.41 15.99
CA GLY A 84 16.20 -14.56 14.81
C GLY A 84 16.49 -15.22 13.46
N ASP A 85 16.74 -16.52 13.39
CA ASP A 85 17.00 -17.18 12.10
C ASP A 85 15.70 -17.56 11.38
N LEU A 86 15.43 -16.85 10.28
CA LEU A 86 14.44 -17.23 9.29
C LEU A 86 15.05 -18.31 8.39
N ILE A 87 14.55 -19.53 8.48
CA ILE A 87 14.87 -20.61 7.53
C ILE A 87 14.22 -20.27 6.17
N GLU A 88 14.96 -20.52 5.08
CA GLU A 88 14.71 -20.21 3.64
C GLU A 88 13.26 -20.20 3.15
#